data_AF-A0A943L9Q7-F1
#
_entry.id   AF-A0A943L9Q7-F1
#
_cell.length_a   1.000
_cell.length_b   1.000
_cell.length_c   1.000
_cell.angle_alpha   90.00
_cell.angle_beta   90.00
_cell.angle_gamma   90.00
#
_symmetry.space_group_name_H-M   'P 1'
#
loop_
_entity.id
_entity.type
_entity.pdbx_description
1 polymer ?
#
loop_
_entity_poly.entity_id
_entity_poly.type
_entity_poly.pdbx_seq_one_letter_code
_entity_poly.pdbx_strand_id
1 'polypeptide(L)'
;LLKYFNLPKSTYMYWQKRINRPNKDMEIENKILKIRKENPNYGYRRITAMLKRLGLKINKKKVQRLVQNLKLQVKSFSRKSRKYSSYKGQVGKVADNKIKRNFKVEKPYTQITTDTTEFKYFEKDKSGTYQIKKLYLNPYLDMYNSEIQNNQL
;
A
#
# COMPACT_ATOMS: atom_id res chain seq x y z
N LEU A 1 7.12 -52.99 -17.88
CA LEU A 1 7.09 -51.59 -17.37
C LEU A 1 8.34 -50.77 -17.74
N LEU A 2 9.55 -51.07 -17.26
CA LEU A 2 10.75 -50.24 -17.51
C LEU A 2 11.12 -50.08 -18.99
N LYS A 3 11.01 -51.16 -19.78
CA LYS A 3 11.21 -51.15 -21.24
C LYS A 3 10.19 -50.27 -21.98
N TYR A 4 8.97 -50.19 -21.46
CA TYR A 4 7.88 -49.40 -22.05
C TYR A 4 8.10 -47.89 -21.83
N PHE A 5 8.65 -47.50 -20.67
CA PHE A 5 9.03 -46.12 -20.35
C PHE A 5 10.46 -45.74 -20.77
N ASN A 6 11.15 -46.62 -21.52
CA ASN A 6 12.52 -46.43 -21.98
C ASN A 6 13.52 -46.01 -20.86
N LEU A 7 13.35 -46.57 -19.66
CA LEU A 7 14.12 -46.21 -18.47
C LEU A 7 15.18 -47.28 -18.13
N PRO A 8 16.48 -46.93 -18.01
CA PRO A 8 17.51 -47.87 -17.58
C PRO A 8 17.24 -48.41 -16.18
N LYS A 9 17.48 -49.72 -15.98
CA LYS A 9 17.28 -50.40 -14.69
C LYS A 9 18.10 -49.75 -13.55
N SER A 10 19.32 -49.32 -13.85
CA SER A 10 20.20 -48.61 -12.90
C SER A 10 19.58 -47.31 -12.41
N THR A 11 19.03 -46.50 -13.32
CA THR A 11 18.33 -45.25 -13.00
C THR A 11 17.12 -45.50 -12.11
N TYR A 12 16.30 -46.51 -12.44
CA TYR A 12 15.14 -46.86 -11.61
C TYR A 12 15.54 -47.28 -10.19
N MET A 13 16.50 -48.19 -10.04
CA MET A 13 16.97 -48.66 -8.73
C MET A 13 17.62 -47.54 -7.91
N TYR A 14 18.30 -46.61 -8.56
CA TYR A 14 18.86 -45.41 -7.94
C TYR A 14 17.76 -44.50 -7.36
N TRP A 15 16.71 -44.23 -8.13
CA TRP A 15 15.58 -43.42 -7.67
C TRP A 15 14.74 -44.13 -6.62
N GLN A 16 14.50 -45.45 -6.76
CA GLN A 16 13.73 -46.25 -5.80
C GLN A 16 14.33 -46.17 -4.39
N LYS A 17 15.67 -46.25 -4.27
CA LYS A 17 16.37 -46.06 -2.99
C LYS A 17 16.32 -44.62 -2.45
N ARG A 18 15.95 -43.63 -3.27
CA ARG A 18 15.85 -42.20 -2.88
C ARG A 18 14.43 -41.75 -2.56
N ILE A 19 13.40 -42.44 -3.06
CA ILE A 19 11.99 -42.11 -2.83
C ILE A 19 11.66 -42.09 -1.34
N ASN A 20 12.19 -43.05 -0.57
CA ASN A 20 11.90 -43.18 0.87
C ASN A 20 12.84 -42.36 1.78
N ARG A 21 13.64 -41.43 1.22
CA ARG A 21 14.54 -40.62 2.07
C ARG A 21 13.73 -39.55 2.81
N PRO A 22 13.93 -39.38 4.13
CA PRO A 22 13.26 -38.33 4.87
C PRO A 22 13.66 -36.95 4.35
N ASN A 23 12.70 -36.02 4.31
CA ASN A 23 12.97 -34.63 3.93
C ASN A 23 13.86 -33.98 5.00
N LYS A 24 15.14 -33.74 4.64
CA LYS A 24 16.12 -33.09 5.51
C LYS A 24 15.72 -31.68 5.93
N ASP A 25 14.86 -31.02 5.16
CA ASP A 25 14.43 -29.65 5.39
C ASP A 25 13.10 -29.55 6.16
N MET A 26 12.48 -30.67 6.53
CA MET A 26 11.14 -30.73 7.15
C MET A 26 11.02 -29.89 8.43
N GLU A 27 12.03 -29.93 9.29
CA GLU A 27 12.03 -29.13 10.54
C GLU A 27 12.04 -27.62 10.24
N ILE A 28 12.80 -27.21 9.23
CA ILE A 28 12.90 -25.81 8.81
C ILE A 28 11.59 -25.37 8.15
N GLU A 29 10.99 -26.22 7.31
CA GLU A 29 9.69 -25.97 6.68
C GLU A 29 8.60 -25.75 7.75
N ASN A 30 8.55 -26.59 8.78
CA ASN A 30 7.61 -26.43 9.90
C ASN A 30 7.80 -25.10 10.65
N LYS A 31 9.05 -24.70 10.91
CA LYS A 31 9.35 -23.40 11.51
C LYS A 31 8.94 -22.23 10.61
N ILE A 32 9.17 -22.34 9.29
CA ILE A 32 8.72 -21.33 8.31
C ILE A 32 7.19 -21.21 8.33
N LEU A 33 6.46 -22.33 8.34
CA LEU A 33 5.00 -22.35 8.41
C LEU A 33 4.48 -21.70 9.70
N LYS A 34 5.11 -21.99 10.85
CA LYS A 34 4.76 -21.37 12.13
C LYS A 34 4.94 -19.84 12.10
N ILE A 35 6.12 -19.37 11.66
CA ILE A 35 6.40 -17.93 11.53
C ILE A 35 5.41 -17.26 10.59
N ARG A 36 5.04 -17.93 9.49
CA ARG A 36 4.11 -17.43 8.49
C ARG A 36 2.68 -17.34 9.02
N LYS A 37 2.25 -18.29 9.86
CA LYS A 37 0.94 -18.28 10.52
C LYS A 37 0.80 -17.08 11.46
N GLU A 38 1.84 -16.76 12.22
CA GLU A 38 1.88 -15.59 13.10
C GLU A 38 2.05 -14.27 12.31
N ASN A 39 2.73 -14.31 11.16
CA ASN A 39 3.07 -13.12 10.37
C ASN A 39 2.74 -13.30 8.87
N PRO A 40 1.47 -13.10 8.45
CA PRO A 40 1.01 -13.34 7.07
C PRO A 40 1.69 -12.46 6.00
N ASN A 41 2.31 -11.36 6.40
CA ASN A 41 2.94 -10.40 5.50
C ASN A 41 4.47 -10.58 5.37
N TYR A 42 5.05 -11.58 6.06
CA TYR A 42 6.51 -11.77 6.06
C TYR A 42 7.00 -12.51 4.83
N GLY A 43 7.73 -11.81 3.95
CA GLY A 43 8.50 -12.45 2.88
C GLY A 43 9.73 -13.18 3.40
N TYR A 44 10.42 -13.90 2.50
CA TYR A 44 11.57 -14.75 2.84
C TYR A 44 12.69 -14.00 3.60
N ARG A 45 12.89 -12.71 3.33
CA ARG A 45 13.87 -11.85 4.05
C ARG A 45 13.55 -11.76 5.55
N ARG A 46 12.30 -11.43 5.89
CA ARG A 46 11.85 -11.33 7.29
C ARG A 46 11.82 -12.70 7.97
N ILE A 47 11.38 -13.73 7.26
CA ILE A 47 11.44 -15.13 7.74
C ILE A 47 12.89 -15.53 8.05
N THR A 48 13.85 -15.20 7.19
CA THR A 48 15.27 -15.50 7.43
C THR A 48 15.79 -14.82 8.69
N ALA A 49 15.43 -13.56 8.93
CA ALA A 49 15.82 -12.85 10.15
C ALA A 49 15.22 -13.49 11.41
N MET A 50 13.95 -13.90 11.35
CA MET A 50 13.27 -14.59 12.44
C MET A 50 13.92 -15.94 12.75
N LEU A 51 14.25 -16.74 11.72
CA LEU A 51 14.95 -18.02 11.88
C LEU A 51 16.34 -17.82 12.53
N LYS A 52 17.08 -16.78 12.12
CA LYS A 52 18.36 -16.43 12.75
C LYS A 52 18.20 -16.01 14.21
N ARG A 53 17.14 -15.27 14.53
CA ARG A 53 16.81 -14.87 15.92
C ARG A 53 16.48 -16.08 16.80
N LEU A 54 15.95 -17.15 16.22
CA LEU A 54 15.75 -18.45 16.88
C LEU A 54 17.04 -19.29 16.97
N GLY A 55 18.21 -18.73 16.64
CA GLY A 55 19.51 -19.40 16.72
C GLY A 55 19.87 -20.27 15.51
N LEU A 56 19.06 -20.29 14.45
CA LEU A 56 19.35 -21.12 13.27
C LEU A 56 20.35 -20.45 12.32
N LYS A 57 21.49 -21.09 12.10
CA LYS A 57 22.49 -20.67 11.10
C LYS A 57 22.08 -21.13 9.70
N ILE A 58 21.15 -20.39 9.07
CA ILE A 58 20.63 -20.70 7.73
C ILE A 58 20.94 -19.61 6.69
N ASN A 59 21.25 -20.03 5.46
CA ASN A 59 21.46 -19.13 4.34
C ASN A 59 20.12 -18.63 3.77
N LYS A 60 20.03 -17.33 3.46
CA LYS A 60 18.87 -16.68 2.82
C LYS A 60 18.41 -17.38 1.54
N LYS A 61 19.34 -17.94 0.74
CA LYS A 61 19.02 -18.66 -0.51
C LYS A 61 18.22 -19.94 -0.23
N LYS A 62 18.56 -20.67 0.85
CA LYS A 62 17.85 -21.88 1.28
C LYS A 62 16.44 -21.54 1.73
N VAL A 63 16.29 -20.52 2.57
CA VAL A 63 14.96 -20.03 3.02
C VAL A 63 14.10 -19.62 1.83
N GLN A 64 14.68 -18.87 0.87
CA GLN A 64 13.96 -18.47 -0.33
C GLN A 64 13.44 -19.66 -1.12
N ARG A 65 14.28 -20.67 -1.38
CA ARG A 65 13.88 -21.92 -2.07
C ARG A 65 12.73 -22.62 -1.35
N LEU A 66 12.81 -22.78 -0.03
CA LEU A 66 11.76 -23.43 0.77
C LEU A 66 10.45 -22.65 0.74
N VAL A 67 10.50 -21.32 0.89
CA VAL A 67 9.32 -20.44 0.79
C VAL A 67 8.65 -20.55 -0.59
N GLN A 68 9.45 -20.69 -1.65
CA GLN A 68 8.92 -20.90 -3.01
C GLN A 68 8.29 -22.29 -3.18
N ASN A 69 8.94 -23.35 -2.68
CA ASN A 69 8.41 -24.72 -2.71
C ASN A 69 7.08 -24.84 -1.95
N LEU A 70 6.97 -24.18 -0.79
CA LEU A 70 5.76 -24.11 0.02
C LEU A 70 4.69 -23.14 -0.55
N LYS A 71 4.96 -22.50 -1.70
CA LYS A 71 4.07 -21.51 -2.35
C LYS A 71 3.69 -20.32 -1.44
N LEU A 72 4.54 -19.95 -0.48
CA LEU A 72 4.31 -18.87 0.49
C LEU A 72 4.78 -17.49 0.01
N GLN A 73 4.84 -17.28 -1.31
CA GLN A 73 5.33 -16.02 -1.88
C GLN A 73 4.34 -14.88 -1.61
N VAL A 74 4.83 -13.77 -1.06
CA VAL A 74 4.01 -12.58 -0.79
C VAL A 74 3.75 -11.84 -2.10
N LYS A 75 2.51 -11.88 -2.60
CA LYS A 75 2.08 -11.15 -3.81
C LYS A 75 1.37 -9.83 -3.52
N SER A 76 0.93 -9.61 -2.27
CA SER A 76 0.04 -8.50 -1.88
C SER A 76 0.66 -7.10 -1.95
N PHE A 77 1.98 -6.97 -1.80
CA PHE A 77 2.66 -5.66 -1.73
C PHE A 77 3.65 -5.41 -2.87
N SER A 78 3.66 -6.22 -3.94
CA SER A 78 4.65 -6.09 -5.01
C SER A 78 4.41 -4.87 -5.91
N ARG A 79 3.18 -4.38 -5.97
CA ARG A 79 2.81 -3.18 -6.73
C ARG A 79 2.18 -2.19 -5.76
N LYS A 80 2.65 -0.94 -5.79
CA LYS A 80 2.05 0.21 -5.10
C LYS A 80 0.71 0.50 -5.78
N SER A 81 -0.30 -0.34 -5.54
CA SER A 81 -1.52 -0.35 -6.34
C SER A 81 -2.46 0.81 -6.05
N ARG A 82 -2.24 1.56 -4.95
CA ARG A 82 -3.11 2.67 -4.57
C ARG A 82 -2.30 3.84 -4.04
N LYS A 83 -2.51 5.03 -4.63
CA LYS A 83 -2.26 6.30 -3.95
C LYS A 83 -3.26 6.39 -2.80
N TYR A 84 -2.82 6.88 -1.64
CA TYR A 84 -3.73 7.13 -0.52
C TYR A 84 -4.86 8.06 -0.99
N SER A 85 -6.10 7.69 -0.67
CA SER A 85 -7.29 8.49 -0.92
C SER A 85 -8.08 8.57 0.38
N SER A 86 -8.18 9.76 0.96
CA SER A 86 -9.05 10.05 2.11
C SER A 86 -10.52 10.21 1.72
N TYR A 87 -10.81 10.28 0.42
CA TYR A 87 -12.16 10.39 -0.11
C TYR A 87 -12.96 9.13 0.23
N LYS A 88 -13.94 9.25 1.14
CA LYS A 88 -14.78 8.15 1.62
C LYS A 88 -15.97 7.84 0.69
N GLY A 89 -15.98 8.37 -0.52
CA GLY A 89 -17.14 8.36 -1.41
C GLY A 89 -18.08 9.53 -1.15
N GLN A 90 -19.24 9.50 -1.79
CA GLN A 90 -20.29 10.51 -1.63
C GLN A 90 -21.02 10.25 -0.29
N VAL A 91 -20.71 11.05 0.73
CA VAL A 91 -21.33 10.96 2.05
C VAL A 91 -22.37 12.06 2.19
N GLY A 92 -23.62 11.70 2.46
CA GLY A 92 -24.72 12.64 2.68
C GLY A 92 -25.47 13.08 1.40
N LYS A 93 -26.37 14.04 1.56
CA LYS A 93 -27.17 14.62 0.46
C LYS A 93 -26.31 15.63 -0.30
N VAL A 94 -26.02 15.34 -1.56
CA VAL A 94 -25.29 16.26 -2.44
C VAL A 94 -26.28 17.18 -3.14
N ALA A 95 -26.01 18.48 -3.08
CA ALA A 95 -26.81 19.47 -3.80
C ALA A 95 -26.60 19.33 -5.31
N ASP A 96 -27.64 19.57 -6.09
CA ASP A 96 -27.56 19.50 -7.54
C ASP A 96 -26.51 20.49 -8.07
N ASN A 97 -25.69 20.04 -9.01
CA ASN A 97 -24.71 20.90 -9.68
C ASN A 97 -25.46 21.85 -10.65
N LYS A 98 -25.85 23.02 -10.14
CA LYS A 98 -26.55 24.06 -10.91
C LYS A 98 -25.66 24.72 -11.97
N ILE A 99 -24.34 24.77 -11.76
CA ILE A 99 -23.40 25.48 -12.62
C ILE A 99 -23.05 24.65 -13.86
N LYS A 100 -22.93 23.32 -13.74
CA LYS A 100 -22.57 22.40 -14.85
C LYS A 100 -21.33 22.86 -15.65
N ARG A 101 -20.35 23.51 -14.99
CA ARG A 101 -19.16 24.14 -15.62
C ARG A 101 -19.47 25.27 -16.62
N ASN A 102 -20.68 25.84 -16.58
CA ASN A 102 -20.99 27.07 -17.30
C ASN A 102 -20.59 28.27 -16.42
N PHE A 103 -19.46 28.89 -16.75
CA PHE A 103 -18.93 30.03 -15.98
C PHE A 103 -19.28 31.39 -16.55
N LYS A 104 -20.08 31.44 -17.63
CA LYS A 104 -20.50 32.70 -18.25
C LYS A 104 -21.92 33.03 -17.85
N VAL A 105 -22.10 34.23 -17.32
CA VAL A 105 -23.37 34.75 -16.82
C VAL A 105 -23.57 36.14 -17.42
N GLU A 106 -24.82 36.51 -17.75
CA GLU A 106 -25.12 37.79 -18.40
C GLU A 106 -25.43 38.93 -17.41
N LYS A 107 -25.70 38.59 -16.15
CA LYS A 107 -26.10 39.54 -15.12
C LYS A 107 -25.22 39.40 -13.87
N PRO A 108 -24.80 40.53 -13.26
CA PRO A 108 -24.04 40.51 -12.01
C PRO A 108 -24.84 39.85 -10.88
N TYR A 109 -24.15 39.34 -9.86
CA TYR A 109 -24.70 38.73 -8.65
C TYR A 109 -25.65 37.53 -8.85
N THR A 110 -25.73 36.96 -10.05
CA THR A 110 -26.62 35.82 -10.33
C THR A 110 -26.00 34.50 -9.91
N GLN A 111 -24.68 34.37 -10.05
CA GLN A 111 -23.92 33.20 -9.61
C GLN A 111 -22.64 33.68 -8.91
N ILE A 112 -22.58 33.42 -7.60
CA ILE A 112 -21.42 33.75 -6.77
C ILE A 112 -20.80 32.44 -6.33
N THR A 113 -19.50 32.30 -6.55
CA THR A 113 -18.72 31.14 -6.10
C THR A 113 -17.81 31.55 -4.96
N THR A 114 -17.70 30.69 -3.95
CA THR A 114 -16.78 30.86 -2.82
C THR A 114 -15.85 29.67 -2.74
N ASP A 115 -14.57 29.93 -2.48
CA ASP A 115 -13.59 28.91 -2.14
C ASP A 115 -13.03 29.16 -0.73
N THR A 116 -12.58 28.13 -0.02
CA THR A 116 -11.92 28.29 1.29
C THR A 116 -10.46 27.88 1.14
N THR A 117 -9.57 28.87 1.14
CA THR A 117 -8.12 28.62 1.05
C THR A 117 -7.46 28.76 2.43
N GLU A 118 -6.77 27.71 2.91
CA GLU A 118 -5.95 27.74 4.14
C GLU A 118 -4.53 28.24 3.81
N PHE A 119 -4.10 29.30 4.49
CA PHE A 119 -2.73 29.80 4.51
C PHE A 119 -2.08 29.50 5.85
N LYS A 120 -0.78 29.16 5.82
CA LYS A 120 0.03 29.02 7.03
C LYS A 120 1.01 30.16 7.10
N TYR A 121 1.17 30.75 8.27
CA TYR A 121 2.13 31.82 8.51
C TYR A 121 2.88 31.61 9.82
N PHE A 122 4.07 32.18 9.90
CA PHE A 122 4.91 32.12 11.09
C PHE A 122 4.71 33.39 11.91
N GLU A 123 4.38 33.24 13.18
CA GLU A 123 4.27 34.34 14.13
C GLU A 123 5.29 34.15 15.24
N LYS A 124 5.99 35.23 15.60
CA LYS A 124 6.98 35.21 16.66
C LYS A 124 6.28 35.49 17.99
N ASP A 125 6.36 34.55 18.92
CA ASP A 125 5.85 34.75 20.28
C ASP A 125 6.65 35.82 21.01
N LYS A 126 6.10 36.34 22.12
CA LYS A 126 6.78 37.30 23.01
C LYS A 126 8.14 36.80 23.53
N SER A 127 8.33 35.49 23.55
CA SER A 127 9.58 34.79 23.93
C SER A 127 10.57 34.60 22.77
N GLY A 128 10.22 35.05 21.56
CA GLY A 128 11.07 34.99 20.38
C GLY A 128 11.05 33.69 19.59
N THR A 129 10.19 32.73 19.96
CA THR A 129 10.01 31.45 19.25
C THR A 129 8.98 31.59 18.12
N TYR A 130 9.22 30.95 16.97
CA TYR A 130 8.27 30.93 15.86
C TYR A 130 7.20 29.86 16.04
N GLN A 131 5.94 30.26 15.99
CA GLN A 131 4.78 29.37 15.94
C GLN A 131 4.15 29.39 14.55
N ILE A 132 3.70 28.23 14.08
CA ILE A 132 2.93 28.12 12.84
C ILE A 132 1.46 28.36 13.19
N LYS A 133 0.89 29.43 12.64
CA LYS A 133 -0.55 29.71 12.71
C LYS A 133 -1.20 29.52 11.35
N LYS A 134 -2.53 29.44 11.36
CA LYS A 134 -3.37 29.24 10.17
C LYS A 134 -4.29 30.43 9.99
N LEU A 135 -4.40 30.89 8.74
CA LEU A 135 -5.35 31.90 8.27
C LEU A 135 -6.23 31.26 7.20
N TYR A 136 -7.51 31.60 7.17
CA TYR A 136 -8.45 31.12 6.15
C TYR A 136 -8.97 32.30 5.36
N LEU A 137 -8.85 32.25 4.03
CA LEU A 137 -9.43 33.23 3.11
C LEU A 137 -10.66 32.63 2.45
N ASN A 138 -11.74 33.40 2.44
CA ASN A 138 -12.98 33.06 1.77
C ASN A 138 -13.34 34.18 0.78
N PRO A 139 -12.82 34.16 -0.46
CA PRO A 139 -13.19 35.14 -1.46
C PRO A 139 -14.57 34.81 -2.04
N TYR A 140 -15.35 35.85 -2.32
CA TYR A 140 -16.61 35.76 -3.06
C TYR A 140 -16.35 36.22 -4.49
N LEU A 141 -16.42 35.30 -5.45
CA LEU A 141 -16.19 35.59 -6.86
C LEU A 141 -17.54 35.75 -7.58
N ASP A 142 -17.78 36.92 -8.17
CA ASP A 142 -18.89 37.08 -9.10
C ASP A 142 -18.50 36.51 -10.48
N MET A 143 -19.27 35.54 -10.97
CA MET A 143 -19.00 34.87 -12.24
C MET A 143 -19.32 35.74 -13.46
N TYR A 144 -20.05 36.85 -13.31
CA TYR A 144 -20.33 37.79 -14.40
C TYR A 144 -19.06 38.46 -14.94
N ASN A 145 -18.25 39.04 -14.05
CA ASN A 145 -17.06 39.81 -14.39
C ASN A 145 -15.76 39.23 -13.80
N SER A 146 -15.83 38.10 -13.08
CA SER A 146 -14.70 37.49 -12.38
C SER A 146 -14.05 38.39 -11.32
N GLU A 147 -14.79 39.36 -10.79
CA GLU A 147 -14.30 40.21 -9.71
C GLU A 147 -14.50 39.54 -8.35
N ILE A 148 -13.51 39.70 -7.48
CA ILE A 148 -13.61 39.31 -6.08
C ILE A 148 -14.37 40.42 -5.35
N GLN A 149 -15.57 40.08 -4.88
CA GLN A 149 -16.39 40.96 -4.07
C GLN A 149 -15.81 41.02 -2.65
N ASN A 150 -15.58 42.23 -2.17
CA ASN A 150 -15.10 42.45 -0.81
C ASN A 150 -16.32 42.46 0.12
N ASN A 151 -16.45 41.47 1.00
CA ASN A 151 -17.46 41.50 2.04
C ASN A 151 -17.03 42.51 3.11
N GLN A 152 -17.47 43.77 2.97
CA GLN A 152 -17.67 44.63 4.14
C GLN A 152 -19.04 44.28 4.71
N LEU A 153 -19.04 43.47 5.77
CA LEU A 153 -20.13 43.50 6.74
C LEU A 153 -19.89 44.68 7.70
#